data_AF-A0A9Q1RQL3-F1
#
_entry.id   AF-A0A9Q1RQL3-F1
#
_cell.length_a   1.000
_cell.length_b   1.000
_cell.length_c   1.000
_cell.angle_alpha   90.00
_cell.angle_beta   90.00
_cell.angle_gamma   90.00
#
_symmetry.space_group_name_H-M   'P 1'
#
loop_
_entity.id
_entity.type
_entity.pdbx_description
1 polymer ?
#
loop_
_entity_poly.entity_id
_entity_poly.type
_entity_poly.pdbx_seq_one_letter_code
_entity_poly.pdbx_strand_id
1 'polypeptide(L)'
;MGLFENPLADYKLVRHLGSHAHRDLAREAVRKSLVLLKNGANADDPVLPLPKKASRILVAGSHAYNLGYQCSGWTITWQGVEGNNVTLGTTILDAITASVDPNTEVVCNESPTKEFLESNNFSYSIVVVGEPPYAETAGDSMNLTISEAGIDTMSNVCGSTKCIVVLISGRPLVVLPHLSNIDALVAAWLPGTEGQGVADVCLVIMSLVASCQEHGSRLDQLPMNVGDKHYDPLYPFGFGLTTSKVQDQIASR
;
A
#
# COMPACT_ATOMS: atom_id res chain seq x y z
N MET A 1 9.64 -35.77 -8.56
CA MET A 1 8.29 -35.28 -8.90
C MET A 1 7.32 -36.38 -9.34
N GLY A 2 7.76 -37.60 -9.68
CA GLY A 2 6.85 -38.75 -9.86
C GLY A 2 5.85 -38.62 -11.02
N LEU A 3 6.23 -37.90 -12.09
CA LEU A 3 5.33 -37.53 -13.19
C LEU A 3 4.91 -38.74 -14.04
N PHE A 4 5.76 -39.77 -14.14
CA PHE A 4 5.43 -41.00 -14.84
C PHE A 4 4.41 -41.84 -14.05
N GLU A 5 4.46 -41.79 -12.71
CA GLU A 5 3.53 -42.49 -11.82
C GLU A 5 2.19 -41.75 -11.68
N ASN A 6 2.22 -40.41 -11.67
CA ASN A 6 1.03 -39.57 -11.49
C ASN A 6 0.93 -38.52 -12.62
N PRO A 7 0.62 -38.94 -13.86
CA PRO A 7 0.57 -38.03 -15.01
C PRO A 7 -0.73 -37.21 -15.08
N LEU A 8 -1.74 -37.55 -14.28
CA LEU A 8 -3.04 -36.91 -14.26
C LEU A 8 -3.24 -36.11 -12.96
N ALA A 9 -4.08 -35.08 -13.03
CA ALA A 9 -4.41 -34.25 -11.89
C ALA A 9 -5.20 -35.01 -10.81
N ASP A 10 -4.89 -34.72 -9.54
CA ASP A 10 -5.72 -35.16 -8.41
C ASP A 10 -6.80 -34.09 -8.11
N TYR A 11 -8.05 -34.40 -8.47
CA TYR A 11 -9.19 -33.51 -8.25
C TYR A 11 -9.48 -33.22 -6.77
N LYS A 12 -8.96 -34.02 -5.82
CA LYS A 12 -9.09 -33.73 -4.38
C LYS A 12 -8.34 -32.46 -3.98
N LEU A 13 -7.38 -32.01 -4.79
CA LEU A 13 -6.56 -30.84 -4.50
C LEU A 13 -7.22 -29.52 -4.86
N VAL A 14 -8.34 -29.52 -5.61
CA VAL A 14 -9.06 -28.30 -6.01
C VAL A 14 -9.44 -27.43 -4.80
N ARG A 15 -9.72 -28.04 -3.65
CA ARG A 15 -10.05 -27.35 -2.40
C ARG A 15 -8.94 -26.42 -1.87
N HIS A 16 -7.70 -26.58 -2.33
CA HIS A 16 -6.59 -25.72 -1.93
C HIS A 16 -6.57 -24.38 -2.67
N LEU A 17 -7.22 -24.31 -3.85
CA LEU A 17 -7.29 -23.08 -4.64
C LEU A 17 -8.03 -21.99 -3.85
N GLY A 18 -7.32 -20.90 -3.54
CA GLY A 18 -7.89 -19.76 -2.79
C GLY A 18 -8.33 -20.10 -1.37
N SER A 19 -7.80 -21.17 -0.76
CA SER A 19 -8.18 -21.59 0.60
C SER A 19 -7.88 -20.51 1.64
N HIS A 20 -8.68 -20.47 2.72
CA HIS A 20 -8.54 -19.47 3.77
C HIS A 20 -7.13 -19.47 4.38
N ALA A 21 -6.55 -20.64 4.67
CA ALA A 21 -5.20 -20.75 5.20
C ALA A 21 -4.12 -20.12 4.29
N HIS A 22 -4.29 -20.19 2.95
CA HIS A 22 -3.38 -19.53 2.01
C HIS A 22 -3.61 -18.02 1.96
N ARG A 23 -4.85 -17.57 2.13
CA ARG A 23 -5.19 -16.14 2.23
C ARG A 23 -4.67 -15.53 3.53
N ASP A 24 -4.75 -16.24 4.65
CA ASP A 24 -4.17 -15.80 5.92
C ASP A 24 -2.65 -15.64 5.82
N LEU A 25 -1.98 -16.60 5.16
CA LEU A 25 -0.56 -16.51 4.87
C LEU A 25 -0.24 -15.35 3.92
N ALA A 26 -1.06 -15.12 2.89
CA ALA A 26 -0.88 -13.98 2.00
C ALA A 26 -1.08 -12.65 2.72
N ARG A 27 -2.10 -12.52 3.58
CA ARG A 27 -2.31 -11.35 4.47
C ARG A 27 -1.10 -11.11 5.39
N GLU A 28 -0.53 -12.18 5.94
CA GLU A 28 0.70 -12.09 6.73
C GLU A 28 1.89 -11.59 5.89
N ALA A 29 2.07 -12.12 4.68
CA ALA A 29 3.11 -11.69 3.76
C ALA A 29 2.96 -10.22 3.37
N VAL A 30 1.73 -9.77 3.10
CA VAL A 30 1.42 -8.35 2.84
C VAL A 30 1.86 -7.48 4.00
N ARG A 31 1.44 -7.79 5.24
CA ARG A 31 1.86 -7.01 6.41
C ARG A 31 3.38 -6.92 6.54
N LYS A 32 4.06 -8.04 6.32
CA LYS A 32 5.52 -8.14 6.46
C LYS A 32 6.28 -7.48 5.32
N SER A 33 5.67 -7.28 4.16
CA SER A 33 6.30 -6.65 2.99
C SER A 33 6.27 -5.13 3.04
N LEU A 34 5.30 -4.53 3.76
CA LEU A 34 5.18 -3.07 3.80
C LEU A 34 6.45 -2.44 4.38
N VAL A 35 6.83 -1.27 3.87
CA VAL A 35 7.91 -0.44 4.41
C VAL A 35 7.37 0.93 4.77
N LEU A 36 7.53 1.33 6.03
CA LEU A 36 7.20 2.68 6.48
C LEU A 36 8.37 3.62 6.21
N LEU A 37 8.15 4.55 5.29
CA LEU A 37 9.16 5.51 4.83
C LEU A 37 9.12 6.80 5.63
N LYS A 38 7.93 7.23 6.05
CA LYS A 38 7.70 8.43 6.86
C LYS A 38 6.57 8.18 7.86
N ASN A 39 6.69 8.71 9.07
CA ASN A 39 5.67 8.59 10.11
C ASN A 39 5.65 9.79 11.07
N GLY A 40 5.19 10.94 10.57
CA GLY A 40 5.22 12.22 11.26
C GLY A 40 6.36 13.12 10.78
N ALA A 41 6.39 14.36 11.30
CA ALA A 41 7.45 15.32 11.03
C ALA A 41 8.74 15.04 11.82
N ASN A 42 8.63 14.34 12.95
CA ASN A 42 9.72 13.93 13.80
C ASN A 42 9.39 12.58 14.47
N ALA A 43 10.37 11.97 15.15
CA ALA A 43 10.21 10.66 15.76
C ALA A 43 9.31 10.65 17.02
N ASP A 44 9.04 11.81 17.60
CA ASP A 44 8.35 11.94 18.90
C ASP A 44 6.83 12.04 18.76
N ASP A 45 6.30 12.35 17.56
CA ASP A 45 4.86 12.46 17.27
C ASP A 45 4.47 11.58 16.06
N PRO A 46 4.36 10.24 16.27
CA PRO A 46 4.05 9.31 15.19
C PRO A 46 2.57 9.42 14.76
N VAL A 47 2.35 9.29 13.45
CA VAL A 47 1.01 9.34 12.83
C VAL A 47 0.34 7.97 12.84
N LEU A 48 1.11 6.91 12.59
CA LEU A 48 0.69 5.53 12.61
C LEU A 48 1.04 4.85 13.95
N PRO A 49 0.13 4.00 14.49
CA PRO A 49 -1.14 3.59 13.89
C PRO A 49 -2.23 4.66 14.02
N LEU A 50 -3.18 4.66 13.08
CA LEU A 50 -4.33 5.55 13.14
C LEU A 50 -5.38 5.03 14.14
N PRO A 51 -6.12 5.92 14.81
CA PRO A 51 -7.21 5.50 15.67
C PRO A 51 -8.33 4.87 14.85
N LYS A 52 -8.73 3.66 15.23
CA LYS A 52 -9.86 2.94 14.60
C LYS A 52 -11.20 3.65 14.81
N LYS A 53 -11.32 4.45 15.88
CA LYS A 53 -12.51 5.25 16.17
C LYS A 53 -12.25 6.70 15.80
N ALA A 54 -12.98 7.18 14.80
CA ALA A 54 -13.00 8.57 14.37
C ALA A 54 -14.44 8.97 14.06
N SER A 55 -14.72 10.27 13.95
CA SER A 55 -16.05 10.71 13.49
C SER A 55 -16.26 10.36 12.03
N ARG A 56 -15.27 10.73 11.20
CA ARG A 56 -15.30 10.58 9.76
C ARG A 56 -13.88 10.51 9.20
N ILE A 57 -13.64 9.59 8.28
CA ILE A 57 -12.37 9.41 7.59
C ILE A 57 -12.57 9.39 6.08
N LEU A 58 -11.53 9.76 5.35
CA LEU A 58 -11.51 9.69 3.90
C LEU A 58 -10.59 8.58 3.44
N VAL A 59 -11.05 7.78 2.48
CA VAL A 59 -10.20 6.90 1.68
C VAL A 59 -10.26 7.40 0.24
N ALA A 60 -9.11 7.75 -0.33
CA ALA A 60 -8.99 8.37 -1.64
C ALA A 60 -7.91 7.70 -2.49
N GLY A 61 -7.84 8.10 -3.76
CA GLY A 61 -6.85 7.62 -4.73
C GLY A 61 -7.33 6.43 -5.57
N SER A 62 -6.81 6.37 -6.81
CA SER A 62 -7.16 5.39 -7.84
C SER A 62 -6.97 3.92 -7.44
N HIS A 63 -6.13 3.66 -6.45
CA HIS A 63 -5.78 2.31 -6.02
C HIS A 63 -6.56 1.85 -4.79
N ALA A 64 -7.37 2.72 -4.17
CA ALA A 64 -8.07 2.40 -2.93
C ALA A 64 -9.12 1.29 -3.11
N TYR A 65 -9.89 1.36 -4.19
CA TYR A 65 -10.97 0.41 -4.51
C TYR A 65 -10.72 -0.30 -5.85
N ASN A 66 -9.48 -0.74 -6.08
CA ASN A 66 -9.09 -1.41 -7.31
C ASN A 66 -8.20 -2.63 -7.03
N LEU A 67 -8.83 -3.81 -6.95
CA LEU A 67 -8.18 -5.09 -6.67
C LEU A 67 -7.15 -5.45 -7.74
N GLY A 68 -7.47 -5.17 -9.01
CA GLY A 68 -6.54 -5.36 -10.12
C GLY A 68 -5.25 -4.55 -9.95
N TYR A 69 -5.35 -3.28 -9.56
CA TYR A 69 -4.19 -2.41 -9.37
C TYR A 69 -3.30 -2.84 -8.20
N GLN A 70 -3.88 -3.27 -7.07
CA GLN A 70 -3.06 -3.78 -5.96
C GLN A 70 -2.39 -5.14 -6.25
N CYS A 71 -2.85 -5.87 -7.28
CA CYS A 71 -2.23 -7.12 -7.73
C CYS A 71 -1.22 -6.92 -8.87
N SER A 72 -1.46 -5.93 -9.75
CA SER A 72 -0.61 -5.60 -10.91
C SER A 72 -0.46 -6.75 -11.93
N GLY A 73 0.61 -6.73 -12.72
CA GLY A 73 0.91 -7.69 -13.77
C GLY A 73 0.98 -9.13 -13.27
N TRP A 74 0.88 -10.09 -14.19
CA TRP A 74 0.82 -11.52 -13.89
C TRP A 74 -0.34 -11.96 -12.98
N THR A 75 -1.38 -11.13 -12.84
CA THR A 75 -2.60 -11.48 -12.13
C THR A 75 -3.78 -11.58 -13.09
N ILE A 76 -4.33 -12.80 -13.23
CA ILE A 76 -5.39 -13.18 -14.18
C ILE A 76 -4.98 -13.08 -15.65
N THR A 77 -4.44 -11.95 -16.07
CA THR A 77 -3.86 -11.74 -17.41
C THR A 77 -2.37 -11.44 -17.31
N TRP A 78 -1.69 -11.45 -18.45
CA TRP A 78 -0.26 -11.15 -18.53
C TRP A 78 0.08 -9.74 -17.99
N GLN A 79 -0.58 -8.71 -18.52
CA GLN A 79 -0.35 -7.32 -18.13
C GLN A 79 -1.11 -6.92 -16.85
N GLY A 80 -1.88 -7.84 -16.27
CA GLY A 80 -2.80 -7.54 -15.18
C GLY A 80 -4.09 -6.89 -15.68
N VAL A 81 -4.93 -6.54 -14.72
CA VAL A 81 -6.32 -6.14 -14.94
C VAL A 81 -6.65 -4.95 -14.07
N GLU A 82 -7.71 -4.23 -14.43
CA GLU A 82 -8.29 -3.17 -13.60
C GLU A 82 -9.64 -3.60 -13.03
N GLY A 83 -10.02 -2.98 -11.91
CA GLY A 83 -11.30 -3.20 -11.26
C GLY A 83 -11.34 -4.44 -10.36
N ASN A 84 -12.55 -4.79 -9.93
CA ASN A 84 -12.76 -5.69 -8.79
C ASN A 84 -13.42 -7.04 -9.17
N ASN A 85 -13.84 -7.22 -10.42
CA ASN A 85 -14.68 -8.35 -10.83
C ASN A 85 -13.93 -9.50 -11.54
N VAL A 86 -12.62 -9.58 -11.31
CA VAL A 86 -11.70 -10.46 -12.07
C VAL A 86 -11.12 -11.60 -11.22
N THR A 87 -11.05 -11.41 -9.90
CA THR A 87 -10.60 -12.43 -8.95
C THR A 87 -11.21 -12.15 -7.57
N LEU A 88 -11.09 -13.11 -6.65
CA LEU A 88 -11.56 -12.97 -5.28
C LEU A 88 -10.46 -12.37 -4.39
N GLY A 89 -10.75 -11.27 -3.73
CA GLY A 89 -9.87 -10.61 -2.78
C GLY A 89 -10.58 -9.53 -1.96
N THR A 90 -9.81 -8.77 -1.20
CA THR A 90 -10.29 -7.62 -0.43
C THR A 90 -9.49 -6.39 -0.87
N THR A 91 -10.18 -5.35 -1.32
CA THR A 91 -9.53 -4.08 -1.66
C THR A 91 -9.02 -3.37 -0.40
N ILE A 92 -8.14 -2.40 -0.55
CA ILE A 92 -7.66 -1.60 0.60
C ILE A 92 -8.81 -0.81 1.22
N LEU A 93 -9.74 -0.25 0.43
CA LEU A 93 -10.95 0.40 0.92
C LEU A 93 -11.81 -0.55 1.76
N ASP A 94 -12.10 -1.75 1.25
CA ASP A 94 -12.93 -2.74 1.96
C ASP A 94 -12.25 -3.16 3.27
N ALA A 95 -10.93 -3.34 3.22
CA ALA A 95 -10.12 -3.71 4.38
C ALA A 95 -10.12 -2.61 5.47
N ILE A 96 -9.98 -1.34 5.10
CA ILE A 96 -10.05 -0.20 6.02
C ILE A 96 -11.46 -0.12 6.61
N THR A 97 -12.49 -0.20 5.77
CA THR A 97 -13.90 -0.14 6.18
C THR A 97 -14.24 -1.24 7.18
N ALA A 98 -13.73 -2.45 6.99
CA ALA A 98 -13.93 -3.56 7.92
C ALA A 98 -13.13 -3.46 9.24
N SER A 99 -12.11 -2.59 9.28
CA SER A 99 -11.15 -2.51 10.40
C SER A 99 -11.41 -1.37 11.37
N VAL A 100 -12.17 -0.34 10.96
CA VAL A 100 -12.54 0.81 11.80
C VAL A 100 -13.72 0.51 12.72
N ASP A 101 -13.95 1.36 13.72
CA ASP A 101 -15.10 1.27 14.61
C ASP A 101 -16.40 1.42 13.78
N PRO A 102 -17.47 0.62 14.03
CA PRO A 102 -18.71 0.70 13.27
C PRO A 102 -19.41 2.07 13.26
N ASN A 103 -19.06 2.96 14.20
CA ASN A 103 -19.58 4.33 14.24
C ASN A 103 -18.71 5.34 13.47
N THR A 104 -17.57 4.90 12.91
CA THR A 104 -16.72 5.73 12.06
C THR A 104 -17.30 5.77 10.66
N GLU A 105 -17.63 6.97 10.18
CA GLU A 105 -18.07 7.15 8.80
C GLU A 105 -16.86 7.07 7.85
N VAL A 106 -16.86 6.10 6.94
CA VAL A 106 -15.84 5.96 5.89
C VAL A 106 -16.38 6.54 4.60
N VAL A 107 -15.76 7.62 4.13
CA VAL A 107 -16.10 8.23 2.84
C VAL A 107 -15.06 7.81 1.81
N CYS A 108 -15.53 7.24 0.69
CA CYS A 108 -14.68 6.96 -0.46
C CYS A 108 -14.86 8.04 -1.52
N ASN A 109 -13.77 8.68 -1.91
CA ASN A 109 -13.75 9.58 -3.06
C ASN A 109 -12.39 9.44 -3.74
N GLU A 110 -12.36 8.93 -4.97
CA GLU A 110 -11.12 8.64 -5.68
C GLU A 110 -10.26 9.89 -5.88
N SER A 111 -10.87 11.01 -6.28
CA SER A 111 -10.17 12.25 -6.66
C SER A 111 -10.90 13.47 -6.07
N PRO A 112 -10.84 13.66 -4.73
CA PRO A 112 -11.55 14.74 -4.05
C PRO A 112 -10.95 16.10 -4.39
N THR A 113 -11.82 17.11 -4.54
CA THR A 113 -11.41 18.51 -4.69
C THR A 113 -11.07 19.11 -3.31
N LYS A 114 -10.37 20.25 -3.30
CA LYS A 114 -10.06 20.95 -2.04
C LYS A 114 -11.32 21.41 -1.30
N GLU A 115 -12.32 21.89 -2.03
CA GLU A 115 -13.59 22.36 -1.47
C GLU A 115 -14.35 21.20 -0.78
N PHE A 116 -14.28 20.00 -1.37
CA PHE A 116 -14.83 18.80 -0.76
C PHE A 116 -14.12 18.46 0.56
N LEU A 117 -12.79 18.55 0.59
CA LEU A 117 -11.99 18.26 1.79
C LEU A 117 -12.28 19.23 2.92
N GLU A 118 -12.31 20.53 2.62
CA GLU A 118 -12.57 21.60 3.59
C GLU A 118 -13.99 21.52 4.17
N SER A 119 -14.98 21.11 3.36
CA SER A 119 -16.38 21.06 3.77
C SER A 119 -16.76 19.82 4.60
N ASN A 120 -15.94 18.76 4.58
CA ASN A 120 -16.30 17.47 5.18
C ASN A 120 -15.56 17.14 6.49
N ASN A 121 -14.56 17.92 6.88
CA ASN A 121 -13.84 17.83 8.16
C ASN A 121 -13.42 16.40 8.56
N PHE A 122 -12.55 15.79 7.76
CA PHE A 122 -12.03 14.45 8.00
C PHE A 122 -11.02 14.42 9.15
N SER A 123 -11.10 13.41 10.02
CA SER A 123 -10.14 13.20 11.12
C SER A 123 -8.75 12.86 10.57
N TYR A 124 -8.71 12.06 9.52
CA TYR A 124 -7.53 11.73 8.72
C TYR A 124 -7.98 11.18 7.36
N SER A 125 -7.04 11.16 6.42
CA SER A 125 -7.25 10.66 5.06
C SER A 125 -6.18 9.63 4.70
N ILE A 126 -6.62 8.52 4.11
CA ILE A 126 -5.74 7.49 3.54
C ILE A 126 -5.82 7.60 2.02
N VAL A 127 -4.70 7.95 1.39
CA VAL A 127 -4.58 8.10 -0.06
C VAL A 127 -3.82 6.91 -0.62
N VAL A 128 -4.48 6.11 -1.45
CA VAL A 128 -3.89 4.92 -2.06
C VAL A 128 -3.67 5.19 -3.55
N VAL A 129 -2.41 5.34 -3.94
CA VAL A 129 -1.98 5.72 -5.29
C VAL A 129 -0.78 4.88 -5.72
N GLY A 130 -0.49 4.83 -7.02
CA GLY A 130 0.54 3.93 -7.49
C GLY A 130 0.71 3.83 -9.00
N GLU A 131 1.51 2.85 -9.42
CA GLU A 131 1.62 2.46 -10.83
C GLU A 131 0.39 1.65 -11.28
N PRO A 132 -0.07 1.80 -12.53
CA PRO A 132 -1.00 0.84 -13.11
C PRO A 132 -0.32 -0.54 -13.28
N PRO A 133 -1.09 -1.62 -13.52
CA PRO A 133 -0.54 -2.94 -13.82
C PRO A 133 0.39 -2.94 -15.04
N TYR A 134 1.51 -3.67 -14.95
CA TYR A 134 2.42 -3.91 -16.07
C TYR A 134 3.16 -5.23 -15.90
N ALA A 135 3.62 -5.81 -17.01
CA ALA A 135 4.57 -6.91 -17.05
C ALA A 135 5.60 -6.68 -18.18
N GLU A 136 6.86 -7.02 -17.88
CA GLU A 136 7.98 -7.00 -18.83
C GLU A 136 8.17 -5.62 -19.47
N THR A 137 8.30 -5.54 -20.79
CA THR A 137 8.61 -4.30 -21.55
C THR A 137 7.56 -3.20 -21.33
N ALA A 138 6.31 -3.55 -21.03
CA ALA A 138 5.28 -2.55 -20.72
C ALA A 138 5.58 -1.78 -19.43
N GLY A 139 6.43 -2.33 -18.56
CA GLY A 139 6.90 -1.68 -17.34
C GLY A 139 8.13 -0.79 -17.54
N ASP A 140 8.74 -0.77 -18.73
CA ASP A 140 9.92 0.06 -18.96
C ASP A 140 9.55 1.55 -18.84
N SER A 141 10.23 2.26 -17.96
CA SER A 141 9.95 3.68 -17.68
C SER A 141 11.24 4.43 -17.35
N MET A 142 11.45 5.55 -18.05
CA MET A 142 12.58 6.45 -17.82
C MET A 142 12.27 7.55 -16.78
N ASN A 143 11.01 7.69 -16.34
CA ASN A 143 10.59 8.75 -15.42
C ASN A 143 10.31 8.23 -13.99
N LEU A 144 9.89 6.97 -13.84
CA LEU A 144 9.57 6.35 -12.54
C LEU A 144 8.69 7.24 -11.62
N THR A 145 7.68 7.89 -12.20
CA THR A 145 6.66 8.67 -11.49
C THR A 145 5.31 7.95 -11.57
N ILE A 146 4.45 8.16 -10.57
CA ILE A 146 3.03 7.80 -10.69
C ILE A 146 2.30 8.75 -11.67
N SER A 147 1.04 8.45 -11.98
CA SER A 147 0.22 9.31 -12.84
C SER A 147 -0.02 10.71 -12.25
N GLU A 148 -0.17 11.71 -13.11
CA GLU A 148 -0.47 13.09 -12.71
C GLU A 148 -1.74 13.16 -11.84
N ALA A 149 -2.79 12.43 -12.21
CA ALA A 149 -4.03 12.36 -11.41
C ALA A 149 -3.79 11.84 -9.97
N GLY A 150 -2.86 10.89 -9.80
CA GLY A 150 -2.46 10.40 -8.48
C GLY A 150 -1.69 11.45 -7.69
N ILE A 151 -0.81 12.20 -8.37
CA ILE A 151 -0.06 13.33 -7.78
C ILE A 151 -1.01 14.45 -7.34
N ASP A 152 -1.99 14.81 -8.17
CA ASP A 152 -2.96 15.85 -7.88
C ASP A 152 -3.85 15.46 -6.70
N THR A 153 -4.34 14.22 -6.69
CA THR A 153 -5.12 13.67 -5.57
C THR A 153 -4.33 13.73 -4.27
N MET A 154 -3.10 13.25 -4.28
CA MET A 154 -2.21 13.30 -3.13
C MET A 154 -1.97 14.74 -2.66
N SER A 155 -1.70 15.67 -3.59
CA SER A 155 -1.44 17.07 -3.28
C SER A 155 -2.67 17.78 -2.67
N ASN A 156 -3.87 17.49 -3.19
CA ASN A 156 -5.12 18.06 -2.67
C ASN A 156 -5.42 17.54 -1.26
N VAL A 157 -5.37 16.22 -1.07
CA VAL A 157 -5.71 15.59 0.23
C VAL A 157 -4.68 15.94 1.29
N CYS A 158 -3.39 15.80 0.97
CA CYS A 158 -2.32 16.05 1.93
C CYS A 158 -2.09 17.53 2.24
N GLY A 159 -2.56 18.44 1.38
CA GLY A 159 -2.59 19.87 1.70
C GLY A 159 -3.71 20.29 2.65
N SER A 160 -4.70 19.42 2.90
CA SER A 160 -5.95 19.81 3.58
C SER A 160 -6.23 19.04 4.86
N THR A 161 -5.69 17.82 5.00
CA THR A 161 -6.01 16.91 6.12
C THR A 161 -4.77 16.12 6.53
N LYS A 162 -4.78 15.53 7.73
CA LYS A 162 -3.74 14.56 8.13
C LYS A 162 -3.73 13.39 7.15
N CYS A 163 -2.62 13.19 6.44
CA CYS A 163 -2.56 12.42 5.21
C CYS A 163 -1.59 11.25 5.27
N ILE A 164 -2.10 10.05 5.00
CA ILE A 164 -1.36 8.81 4.99
C ILE A 164 -1.37 8.30 3.56
N VAL A 165 -0.21 8.27 2.92
CA VAL A 165 -0.06 7.78 1.56
C VAL A 165 0.36 6.32 1.60
N VAL A 166 -0.43 5.46 0.96
CA VAL A 166 -0.10 4.07 0.66
C VAL A 166 0.28 4.00 -0.81
N LEU A 167 1.56 3.79 -1.08
CA LEU A 167 2.11 3.72 -2.43
C LEU A 167 2.12 2.27 -2.93
N ILE A 168 1.36 2.00 -3.99
CA ILE A 168 1.36 0.73 -4.72
C ILE A 168 2.36 0.84 -5.88
N SER A 169 3.44 0.06 -5.86
CA SER A 169 4.42 0.10 -6.94
C SER A 169 5.20 -1.20 -7.06
N GLY A 170 5.64 -1.55 -8.27
CA GLY A 170 6.53 -2.69 -8.46
C GLY A 170 7.99 -2.40 -8.09
N ARG A 171 8.30 -1.13 -7.79
CA ARG A 171 9.65 -0.60 -7.64
C ARG A 171 9.66 0.75 -6.91
N PRO A 172 10.84 1.24 -6.49
CA PRO A 172 11.03 2.61 -6.00
C PRO A 172 10.61 3.66 -7.05
N LEU A 173 9.93 4.72 -6.60
CA LEU A 173 9.45 5.82 -7.44
C LEU A 173 9.90 7.18 -6.91
N VAL A 174 9.85 8.20 -7.76
CA VAL A 174 10.14 9.59 -7.39
C VAL A 174 9.01 10.15 -6.52
N VAL A 175 9.30 10.42 -5.24
CA VAL A 175 8.33 10.94 -4.26
C VAL A 175 8.69 12.31 -3.67
N LEU A 176 9.92 12.79 -3.89
CA LEU A 176 10.48 13.99 -3.25
C LEU A 176 9.59 15.24 -3.27
N PRO A 177 8.97 15.65 -4.40
CA PRO A 177 8.22 16.91 -4.45
C PRO A 177 7.03 16.96 -3.51
N HIS A 178 6.57 15.81 -3.01
CA HIS A 178 5.36 15.69 -2.21
C HIS A 178 5.63 15.25 -0.77
N LEU A 179 6.85 14.79 -0.46
CA LEU A 179 7.19 14.26 0.87
C LEU A 179 6.96 15.26 2.00
N SER A 180 7.05 16.57 1.76
CA SER A 180 6.83 17.58 2.80
C SER A 180 5.38 17.57 3.33
N ASN A 181 4.41 17.29 2.47
CA ASN A 181 2.99 17.39 2.79
C ASN A 181 2.39 16.08 3.28
N ILE A 182 3.09 14.95 3.07
CA ILE A 182 2.64 13.62 3.49
C ILE A 182 2.96 13.43 4.96
N ASP A 183 1.99 13.13 5.82
CA ASP A 183 2.25 12.88 7.24
C ASP A 183 2.85 11.49 7.46
N ALA A 184 2.35 10.46 6.78
CA ALA A 184 2.94 9.13 6.78
C ALA A 184 2.97 8.53 5.37
N LEU A 185 4.06 7.84 5.03
CA LEU A 185 4.26 7.21 3.73
C LEU A 185 4.59 5.73 3.92
N VAL A 186 3.77 4.86 3.31
CA VAL A 186 3.95 3.41 3.31
C VAL A 186 4.19 2.96 1.88
N ALA A 187 5.34 2.33 1.61
CA ALA A 187 5.55 1.56 0.40
C ALA A 187 4.91 0.18 0.58
N ALA A 188 3.83 -0.10 -0.15
CA ALA A 188 3.08 -1.34 -0.05
C ALA A 188 3.39 -2.35 -1.16
N TRP A 189 4.27 -1.97 -2.09
CA TRP A 189 4.67 -2.79 -3.23
C TRP A 189 3.44 -3.20 -4.07
N LEU A 190 3.33 -4.49 -4.40
CA LEU A 190 2.20 -5.11 -5.08
C LEU A 190 1.57 -6.14 -4.14
N PRO A 191 0.67 -5.73 -3.22
CA PRO A 191 0.25 -6.58 -2.09
C PRO A 191 -0.71 -7.73 -2.48
N GLY A 192 -1.14 -7.85 -3.73
CA GLY A 192 -1.97 -8.96 -4.16
C GLY A 192 -3.39 -8.90 -3.56
N THR A 193 -4.04 -10.05 -3.34
CA THR A 193 -5.49 -10.10 -3.07
C THR A 193 -5.91 -9.72 -1.65
N GLU A 194 -4.98 -9.69 -0.69
CA GLU A 194 -5.30 -9.60 0.73
C GLU A 194 -5.03 -8.19 1.30
N GLY A 195 -5.79 -7.20 0.82
CA GLY A 195 -5.66 -5.78 1.23
C GLY A 195 -5.82 -5.53 2.73
N GLN A 196 -6.36 -6.51 3.47
CA GLN A 196 -6.39 -6.54 4.94
C GLN A 196 -5.00 -6.40 5.56
N GLY A 197 -3.95 -6.89 4.90
CA GLY A 197 -2.59 -6.74 5.40
C GLY A 197 -2.10 -5.29 5.37
N VAL A 198 -2.62 -4.45 4.48
CA VAL A 198 -2.34 -3.01 4.45
C VAL A 198 -3.06 -2.31 5.59
N ALA A 199 -4.36 -2.57 5.76
CA ALA A 199 -5.16 -2.01 6.84
C ALA A 199 -4.61 -2.37 8.22
N ASP A 200 -4.07 -3.59 8.38
CA ASP A 200 -3.43 -4.04 9.60
C ASP A 200 -2.19 -3.23 9.99
N VAL A 201 -1.50 -2.55 9.08
CA VAL A 201 -0.34 -1.70 9.43
C VAL A 201 -0.76 -0.26 9.65
N CYS A 202 -1.73 0.22 8.86
CA CYS A 202 -2.27 1.56 9.06
C CYS A 202 -3.04 1.68 10.38
N LEU A 203 -3.72 0.60 10.83
CA LEU A 203 -4.67 0.62 11.95
C LEU A 203 -4.29 -0.31 13.11
N VAL A 204 -3.36 -1.25 12.90
CA VAL A 204 -2.87 -2.17 13.92
C VAL A 204 -1.33 -2.10 13.92
N ILE A 205 -0.71 -2.36 15.06
CA ILE A 205 0.74 -2.27 15.15
C ILE A 205 1.35 -3.65 15.02
N MET A 206 2.23 -3.78 14.03
CA MET A 206 3.18 -4.85 13.99
C MET A 206 4.47 -4.34 13.34
N SER A 207 5.61 -4.79 13.88
CA SER A 207 6.93 -4.42 13.38
C SER A 207 7.01 -4.69 11.89
N LEU A 208 7.31 -3.64 11.12
CA LEU A 208 7.62 -3.74 9.70
C LEU A 208 8.99 -4.42 9.57
N VAL A 209 9.03 -5.55 8.86
CA VAL A 209 10.25 -6.37 8.71
C VAL A 209 10.90 -6.13 7.35
N ALA A 210 10.26 -5.39 6.45
CA ALA A 210 10.79 -5.19 5.12
C ALA A 210 11.88 -4.10 5.07
N SER A 211 12.99 -4.49 4.47
CA SER A 211 14.09 -3.63 4.04
C SER A 211 13.76 -3.06 2.67
N CYS A 212 13.79 -1.74 2.51
CA CYS A 212 13.66 -1.10 1.21
C CYS A 212 14.68 -1.62 0.19
N GLN A 213 14.21 -1.85 -1.05
CA GLN A 213 15.05 -1.74 -2.23
C GLN A 213 15.24 -0.25 -2.56
N GLU A 214 16.42 0.11 -3.05
CA GLU A 214 17.02 1.45 -3.07
C GLU A 214 16.09 2.55 -3.61
N HIS A 215 15.86 3.61 -2.83
CA HIS A 215 15.23 4.82 -3.37
C HIS A 215 16.30 5.83 -3.77
N GLY A 216 16.45 6.07 -5.07
CA GLY A 216 17.22 7.21 -5.57
C GLY A 216 16.54 8.52 -5.17
N SER A 217 17.33 9.52 -4.78
CA SER A 217 16.83 10.89 -4.63
C SER A 217 16.49 11.48 -6.01
N ARG A 218 17.18 11.04 -7.06
CA ARG A 218 17.04 11.53 -8.43
C ARG A 218 17.27 10.41 -9.44
N LEU A 219 16.60 10.49 -10.59
CA LEU A 219 16.71 9.50 -11.68
C LEU A 219 18.11 9.46 -12.31
N ASP A 220 18.82 10.59 -12.30
CA ASP A 220 20.17 10.74 -12.85
C ASP A 220 21.23 9.95 -12.04
N GLN A 221 20.89 9.45 -10.86
CA GLN A 221 21.75 8.57 -10.06
C GLN A 221 21.77 7.14 -10.60
N LEU A 222 20.79 6.74 -11.44
CA LEU A 222 20.67 5.35 -11.87
C LEU A 222 21.72 4.98 -12.94
N PRO A 223 22.35 3.79 -12.87
CA PRO A 223 22.23 2.79 -11.79
C PRO A 223 23.04 3.19 -10.55
N MET A 224 22.44 2.99 -9.36
CA MET A 224 23.07 3.22 -8.06
C MET A 224 22.66 2.11 -7.11
N ASN A 225 23.62 1.27 -6.72
CA ASN A 225 23.40 0.12 -5.86
C ASN A 225 24.25 0.17 -4.58
N VAL A 226 23.84 -0.58 -3.56
CA VAL A 226 24.64 -0.78 -2.33
C VAL A 226 26.05 -1.23 -2.68
N GLY A 227 27.03 -0.48 -2.20
CA GLY A 227 28.46 -0.74 -2.45
C GLY A 227 29.06 0.11 -3.57
N ASP A 228 28.25 0.83 -4.35
CA ASP A 228 28.75 1.79 -5.32
C ASP A 228 29.45 2.99 -4.64
N LYS A 229 30.48 3.54 -5.31
CA LYS A 229 31.22 4.70 -4.78
C LYS A 229 30.36 5.96 -4.71
N HIS A 230 29.36 6.08 -5.57
CA HIS A 230 28.41 7.19 -5.66
C HIS A 230 27.07 6.88 -4.98
N TYR A 231 27.05 5.96 -4.00
CA TYR A 231 25.84 5.58 -3.28
C TYR A 231 25.31 6.71 -2.38
N ASP A 232 24.27 7.39 -2.86
CA ASP A 232 23.59 8.52 -2.21
C ASP A 232 22.05 8.39 -2.30
N PRO A 233 21.46 7.39 -1.60
CA PRO A 233 20.02 7.12 -1.65
C PRO A 233 19.21 8.08 -0.76
N LEU A 234 17.96 8.32 -1.15
CA LEU A 234 16.97 8.99 -0.30
C LEU A 234 16.61 8.12 0.92
N TYR A 235 16.36 6.83 0.68
CA TYR A 235 16.21 5.81 1.70
C TYR A 235 17.21 4.68 1.39
N PRO A 236 18.21 4.44 2.25
CA PRO A 236 19.20 3.39 1.99
C PRO A 236 18.57 2.00 2.03
N PHE A 237 19.22 1.03 1.40
CA PHE A 237 18.85 -0.37 1.52
C PHE A 237 18.86 -0.78 3.00
N GLY A 238 17.86 -1.55 3.43
CA GLY A 238 17.67 -1.86 4.85
C GLY A 238 16.78 -0.87 5.59
N PHE A 239 16.47 0.28 5.00
CA PHE A 239 15.63 1.29 5.66
C PHE A 239 14.18 0.81 5.81
N GLY A 240 13.61 1.12 6.98
CA GLY A 240 12.20 0.94 7.30
C GLY A 240 11.95 1.40 8.74
N LEU A 241 11.03 2.34 8.92
CA LEU A 241 10.61 2.78 10.25
C LEU A 241 9.74 1.69 10.90
N THR A 242 9.74 1.64 12.22
CA THR A 242 8.89 0.72 12.99
C THR A 242 7.90 1.49 13.85
N THR A 243 6.69 0.96 14.03
CA THR A 243 5.73 1.46 15.02
C THR A 243 5.84 0.64 16.31
N SER A 244 5.85 1.30 17.47
CA SER A 244 5.88 0.65 18.78
C SER A 244 4.50 0.07 19.11
N LYS A 245 4.42 -1.19 19.58
CA LYS A 245 3.15 -1.85 19.96
C LYS A 245 2.32 -0.99 20.92
N VAL A 246 1.08 -0.68 20.57
CA VAL A 246 0.06 -0.17 21.50
C VAL A 246 -0.35 -1.40 22.29
N GLN A 247 0.09 -1.45 23.53
CA GLN A 247 -0.03 -2.64 24.38
C GLN A 247 -1.45 -2.82 24.95
N ASP A 248 -2.42 -1.96 24.61
CA ASP A 248 -3.64 -1.80 25.43
C ASP A 248 -5.01 -2.00 24.77
N GLN A 249 -5.15 -2.59 23.57
CA GLN A 249 -6.49 -2.79 22.98
C GLN A 249 -6.89 -4.23 22.58
N ILE A 250 -6.13 -5.25 23.01
CA ILE A 250 -6.54 -6.67 22.83
C ILE A 250 -7.25 -7.22 24.09
N ALA A 251 -7.33 -6.46 25.18
CA ALA A 251 -7.96 -6.88 26.43
C ALA A 251 -9.36 -6.25 26.66
N SER A 252 -10.23 -6.24 25.65
CA SER A 252 -11.69 -6.21 25.88
C SER A 252 -12.47 -6.37 24.56
N ARG A 253 -12.74 -7.61 24.17
CA ARG A 253 -13.99 -8.09 23.57
C ARG A 253 -13.90 -9.58 23.27
#